data_AF-A0A2L2YTP0-F1
#
_entry.id   AF-A0A2L2YTP0-F1
#
_cell.length_a   1.000
_cell.length_b   1.000
_cell.length_c   1.000
_cell.angle_alpha   90.00
_cell.angle_beta   90.00
_cell.angle_gamma   90.00
#
_symmetry.space_group_name_H-M   'P 1'
#
loop_
_entity.id
_entity.type
_entity.pdbx_description
1 polymer ?
#
loop_
_entity_poly.entity_id
_entity_poly.type
_entity_poly.pdbx_seq_one_letter_code
_entity_poly.pdbx_strand_id
1 'polypeptide(L)'
;GSQLPTMTKSEVQNIINCISDSKNFHACKRYEECNDMMPQSVIKRFEKCQKILNAPWKCKKGKPLFSNPEPPSKIFDCIEKKFPAVEGEDQKKMMDFEKCAKQLHKRTCKIPQYQ
;
A
#
# COMPACT_ATOMS: atom_id res chain seq x y z
N GLY A 1 12.36 -13.77 6.46
CA GLY A 1 11.60 -13.17 5.36
C GLY A 1 10.99 -11.84 5.80
N SER A 2 10.44 -11.06 4.87
CA SER A 2 9.69 -9.82 5.12
C SER A 2 8.21 -10.01 4.74
N GLN A 3 7.35 -9.05 5.08
CA GLN A 3 5.97 -8.99 4.55
C GLN A 3 5.95 -8.57 3.08
N LEU A 4 7.01 -7.89 2.64
CA LEU A 4 7.19 -7.36 1.29
C LEU A 4 8.38 -8.10 0.62
N PRO A 5 8.15 -9.15 -0.17
CA PRO A 5 9.22 -10.00 -0.70
C PRO A 5 10.23 -9.30 -1.62
N THR A 6 9.81 -8.30 -2.41
CA THR A 6 10.66 -7.62 -3.41
C THR A 6 10.64 -6.09 -3.28
N MET A 7 9.93 -5.57 -2.28
CA MET A 7 9.86 -4.15 -2.00
C MET A 7 10.37 -3.83 -0.61
N THR A 8 11.08 -2.71 -0.52
CA THR A 8 11.35 -2.08 0.77
C THR A 8 10.10 -1.38 1.29
N LYS A 9 10.00 -1.23 2.62
CA LYS A 9 8.98 -0.41 3.28
C LYS A 9 8.93 1.01 2.70
N SER A 10 10.10 1.61 2.46
CA SER A 10 10.22 2.96 1.88
C SER A 10 9.61 3.05 0.49
N GLU A 11 9.85 2.05 -0.37
CA GLU A 11 9.23 2.02 -1.71
C GLU A 11 7.71 1.98 -1.62
N VAL A 12 7.12 1.10 -0.81
CA VAL A 12 5.65 1.03 -0.69
C VAL A 12 5.09 2.33 -0.11
N GLN A 13 5.76 2.91 0.89
CA GLN A 13 5.37 4.20 1.45
C GLN A 13 5.39 5.31 0.40
N ASN A 14 6.41 5.36 -0.46
CA ASN A 14 6.49 6.35 -1.53
C ASN A 14 5.34 6.21 -2.54
N ILE A 15 4.98 4.97 -2.89
CA ILE A 15 3.82 4.70 -3.76
C ILE A 15 2.54 5.23 -3.12
N ILE A 16 2.29 4.88 -1.86
CA ILE A 16 1.10 5.31 -1.11
C ILE A 16 1.03 6.83 -1.02
N ASN A 17 2.13 7.47 -0.62
CA ASN A 17 2.19 8.92 -0.46
C ASN A 17 1.90 9.60 -1.79
N CYS A 18 2.55 9.19 -2.88
CA CYS A 18 2.28 9.80 -4.16
C CYS A 18 0.82 9.63 -4.62
N ILE A 19 0.24 8.43 -4.49
CA ILE A 19 -1.17 8.19 -4.86
C ILE A 19 -2.08 9.06 -3.99
N SER A 20 -1.80 9.14 -2.69
CA SER A 20 -2.53 9.99 -1.75
C SER A 20 -2.46 11.48 -2.12
N ASP A 21 -1.26 11.98 -2.38
CA ASP A 21 -0.98 13.39 -2.68
C ASP A 21 -1.53 13.82 -4.03
N SER A 22 -1.54 12.91 -5.01
CA SER A 22 -2.13 13.14 -6.32
C SER A 22 -3.64 13.43 -6.26
N LYS A 23 -4.32 13.01 -5.17
CA LYS A 23 -5.78 13.06 -5.00
C LYS A 23 -6.54 12.46 -6.20
N ASN A 24 -5.87 11.63 -7.00
CA ASN A 24 -6.40 11.06 -8.22
C ASN A 24 -7.23 9.82 -7.86
N PHE A 25 -8.54 9.95 -8.00
CA PHE A 25 -9.47 8.89 -7.65
C PHE A 25 -9.22 7.61 -8.46
N HIS A 26 -8.88 7.71 -9.74
CA HIS A 26 -8.60 6.53 -10.58
C HIS A 26 -7.30 5.84 -10.17
N ALA A 27 -6.25 6.59 -9.85
CA ALA A 27 -5.02 6.04 -9.30
C ALA A 27 -5.29 5.32 -7.97
N CYS A 28 -6.09 5.95 -7.10
CA CYS A 28 -6.50 5.37 -5.83
C CYS A 28 -7.27 4.06 -6.01
N LYS A 29 -8.30 4.03 -6.87
CA LYS A 29 -9.09 2.81 -7.13
C LYS A 29 -8.24 1.67 -7.69
N ARG A 30 -7.32 1.98 -8.61
CA ARG A 30 -6.36 0.97 -9.13
C ARG A 30 -5.42 0.45 -8.06
N TYR A 31 -5.11 1.27 -7.05
CA TYR A 31 -4.29 0.82 -5.93
C TYR A 31 -5.08 -0.09 -4.99
N GLU A 32 -6.38 0.17 -4.78
CA GLU A 32 -7.29 -0.79 -4.13
C GLU A 32 -7.33 -2.12 -4.90
N GLU A 33 -7.40 -2.10 -6.23
CA GLU A 33 -7.35 -3.32 -7.06
C GLU A 33 -6.02 -4.08 -6.91
N CYS A 34 -4.89 -3.37 -6.76
CA CYS A 34 -3.63 -4.03 -6.42
C CYS A 34 -3.70 -4.71 -5.05
N ASN A 35 -4.34 -4.09 -4.06
CA ASN A 35 -4.47 -4.69 -2.72
C ASN A 35 -5.28 -5.98 -2.74
N ASP A 36 -6.26 -6.12 -3.63
CA ASP A 36 -7.06 -7.33 -3.77
C ASP A 36 -6.23 -8.55 -4.21
N MET A 37 -5.00 -8.32 -4.72
CA MET A 37 -4.04 -9.39 -5.03
C MET A 37 -3.31 -9.91 -3.80
N MET A 38 -3.33 -9.18 -2.68
CA MET A 38 -2.71 -9.64 -1.44
C MET A 38 -3.46 -10.87 -0.88
N PRO A 39 -2.77 -11.77 -0.18
CA PRO A 39 -3.43 -12.82 0.58
C PRO A 39 -4.46 -12.24 1.56
N GLN A 40 -5.62 -12.90 1.71
CA GLN A 40 -6.62 -12.48 2.70
C GLN A 40 -6.06 -12.42 4.12
N SER A 41 -5.09 -13.29 4.44
CA SER A 41 -4.37 -13.28 5.71
C SER A 41 -3.67 -11.94 5.94
N VAL A 42 -3.00 -11.41 4.91
CA VAL A 42 -2.31 -10.12 4.92
C VAL A 42 -3.30 -8.96 4.95
N ILE A 43 -4.36 -8.99 4.15
CA ILE A 43 -5.42 -7.95 4.16
C ILE A 43 -6.00 -7.78 5.57
N LYS A 44 -6.38 -8.88 6.24
CA LYS A 44 -6.90 -8.83 7.62
C LYS A 44 -5.88 -8.25 8.61
N ARG A 45 -4.58 -8.52 8.41
CA ARG A 45 -3.49 -7.93 9.23
C ARG A 45 -3.39 -6.43 9.02
N PHE A 46 -3.46 -5.97 7.77
CA PHE A 46 -3.52 -4.55 7.42
C PHE A 46 -4.72 -3.85 8.07
N GLU A 47 -5.93 -4.40 7.93
CA GLU A 47 -7.14 -3.85 8.54
C GLU A 47 -7.04 -3.77 10.07
N LYS A 48 -6.46 -4.79 10.71
CA LYS A 48 -6.22 -4.79 12.16
C LYS A 48 -5.29 -3.65 12.56
N CYS A 49 -4.20 -3.43 11.81
CA CYS A 49 -3.28 -2.32 12.07
C CYS A 49 -3.92 -0.95 11.79
N GLN A 50 -4.73 -0.81 10.73
CA GLN A 50 -5.49 0.41 10.46
C GLN A 50 -6.46 0.76 11.59
N LYS A 51 -7.17 -0.22 12.15
CA LYS A 51 -8.07 -0.03 13.30
C LYS A 51 -7.32 0.43 14.54
N ILE A 52 -6.19 -0.20 14.86
CA ILE A 52 -5.34 0.17 16.02
C ILE A 52 -4.85 1.61 15.89
N LEU A 53 -4.50 2.03 14.68
CA LEU A 53 -3.93 3.36 14.41
C LEU A 53 -4.99 4.42 14.06
N ASN A 54 -6.28 4.07 14.10
CA ASN A 54 -7.40 4.90 13.65
C ASN A 54 -7.14 5.56 12.28
N ALA A 55 -6.60 4.76 11.35
CA ALA A 55 -6.16 5.22 10.03
C ALA A 55 -6.86 4.42 8.92
N PRO A 56 -8.18 4.62 8.74
CA PRO A 56 -8.92 3.91 7.71
C PRO A 56 -8.40 4.35 6.33
N TRP A 57 -8.04 3.36 5.52
CA TRP A 57 -7.78 3.55 4.11
C TRP A 57 -9.11 3.65 3.38
N LYS A 58 -9.33 4.73 2.61
CA LYS A 58 -10.51 4.81 1.74
C LYS A 58 -10.28 5.73 0.54
N CYS A 59 -10.46 5.21 -0.67
CA CYS A 59 -10.49 6.05 -1.86
C CYS A 59 -11.74 6.95 -1.90
N LYS A 60 -11.53 8.26 -1.96
CA LYS A 60 -12.58 9.27 -2.15
C LYS A 60 -12.13 10.29 -3.18
N LYS A 61 -13.05 10.75 -4.02
CA LYS A 61 -12.75 11.75 -5.06
C LYS A 61 -12.20 13.04 -4.45
N GLY A 62 -11.04 13.49 -4.93
CA GLY A 62 -10.40 14.74 -4.49
C GLY A 62 -9.85 14.74 -3.05
N LYS A 63 -9.84 13.59 -2.37
CA LYS A 63 -9.30 13.45 -1.02
C LYS A 63 -8.05 12.56 -1.02
N PRO A 64 -7.13 12.78 -0.07
CA PRO A 64 -5.99 11.88 0.11
C PRO A 64 -6.45 10.49 0.55
N LEU A 65 -5.61 9.50 0.29
CA LEU A 65 -5.87 8.09 0.61
C LEU A 65 -5.95 7.85 2.12
N PHE A 66 -5.08 8.55 2.84
CA PHE A 66 -5.11 8.67 4.29
C PHE A 66 -5.40 10.11 4.66
N SER A 67 -6.31 10.32 5.61
CA SER A 67 -6.62 11.66 6.11
C SER A 67 -5.42 12.35 6.76
N ASN A 68 -4.46 11.56 7.26
CA ASN A 68 -3.19 12.01 7.82
C ASN A 68 -2.02 11.40 7.01
N PRO A 69 -0.85 12.04 6.95
CA PRO A 69 0.31 11.58 6.17
C PRO A 69 1.18 10.52 6.87
N GLU A 70 1.18 10.45 8.20
CA GLU A 70 1.95 9.47 8.99
C GLU A 70 1.49 7.99 8.96
N PRO A 71 0.19 7.66 8.79
CA PRO A 71 -0.32 6.31 8.91
C PRO A 71 0.32 5.22 8.05
N PRO A 72 0.72 5.46 6.79
CA PRO A 72 1.31 4.41 5.95
C PRO A 72 2.50 3.72 6.64
N SER A 73 3.47 4.50 7.12
CA SER A 73 4.67 3.96 7.79
C SER A 73 4.31 3.20 9.07
N LYS A 74 3.42 3.77 9.88
CA LYS A 74 2.98 3.17 11.16
C LYS A 74 2.21 1.86 10.95
N ILE A 75 1.44 1.74 9.87
CA ILE A 75 0.73 0.49 9.51
C ILE A 75 1.75 -0.61 9.18
N PHE A 76 2.77 -0.32 8.38
CA PHE A 76 3.82 -1.31 8.08
C PHE A 76 4.61 -1.71 9.33
N ASP A 77 4.97 -0.76 10.19
CA ASP A 77 5.61 -1.07 11.48
C ASP A 77 4.75 -1.99 12.35
N CYS A 78 3.43 -1.77 12.35
CA CYS A 78 2.50 -2.62 13.07
C CYS A 78 2.47 -4.04 12.51
N ILE A 79 2.54 -4.20 11.18
CA ILE A 79 2.48 -5.53 10.55
C ILE A 79 3.78 -6.30 10.80
N GLU A 80 4.94 -5.67 10.58
CA GLU A 80 6.24 -6.30 10.79
C GLU A 80 6.46 -6.74 12.23
N LYS A 81 6.01 -5.95 13.22
CA LYS A 81 6.15 -6.29 14.63
C LYS A 81 5.22 -7.41 15.10
N LYS A 82 4.08 -7.61 14.44
CA LYS A 82 3.01 -8.50 14.95
C LYS A 82 2.83 -9.79 14.16
N PHE A 83 3.32 -9.87 12.93
CA PHE A 83 3.01 -11.00 12.06
C PHE A 83 4.25 -11.62 11.43
N PRO A 84 4.29 -12.95 11.31
CA PRO A 84 5.37 -13.64 10.64
C PRO A 84 5.37 -13.30 9.15
N ALA A 85 6.57 -13.34 8.56
CA ALA A 85 6.78 -13.13 7.13
C ALA A 85 5.88 -14.02 6.28
N VAL A 86 5.58 -13.55 5.05
CA VAL A 86 4.82 -14.35 4.09
C VAL A 86 5.73 -15.42 3.48
N GLU A 87 5.18 -16.62 3.27
CA GLU A 87 5.90 -17.78 2.73
C GLU A 87 5.01 -18.52 1.71
N GLY A 88 5.61 -19.33 0.85
CA GLY A 88 4.89 -20.20 -0.07
C GLY A 88 4.00 -19.45 -1.08
N GLU A 89 2.72 -19.85 -1.17
CA GLU A 89 1.76 -19.22 -2.09
C GLU A 89 1.44 -17.77 -1.71
N ASP A 90 1.39 -17.46 -0.41
CA ASP A 90 1.16 -16.10 0.10
C ASP A 90 2.29 -15.16 -0.33
N GLN A 91 3.52 -15.67 -0.40
CA GLN A 91 4.66 -14.91 -0.91
C GLN A 91 4.47 -14.54 -2.39
N LYS A 92 3.99 -15.46 -3.24
CA LYS A 92 3.74 -15.19 -4.66
C LYS A 92 2.67 -14.13 -4.85
N LYS A 93 1.56 -14.22 -4.11
CA LYS A 93 0.48 -13.22 -4.13
C LYS A 93 0.96 -11.84 -3.68
N MET A 94 1.84 -11.79 -2.68
CA MET A 94 2.49 -10.53 -2.30
C MET A 94 3.39 -9.96 -3.40
N MET A 95 4.11 -10.81 -4.14
CA MET A 95 4.90 -10.36 -5.29
C MET A 95 4.01 -9.77 -6.41
N ASP A 96 2.82 -10.34 -6.64
CA ASP A 96 1.86 -9.81 -7.62
C ASP A 96 1.32 -8.44 -7.20
N PHE A 97 0.96 -8.28 -5.92
CA PHE A 97 0.62 -6.98 -5.34
C PHE A 97 1.75 -5.96 -5.58
N GLU A 98 2.99 -6.30 -5.23
CA GLU A 98 4.13 -5.39 -5.36
C GLU A 98 4.39 -5.00 -6.82
N LYS A 99 4.25 -5.94 -7.75
CA LYS A 99 4.37 -5.68 -9.18
C LYS A 99 3.28 -4.73 -9.67
N CYS A 100 2.04 -4.95 -9.25
CA CYS A 100 0.90 -4.08 -9.57
C CYS A 100 1.14 -2.66 -9.04
N ALA A 101 1.50 -2.53 -7.76
CA ALA A 101 1.78 -1.26 -7.10
C ALA A 101 2.92 -0.50 -7.81
N LYS A 102 4.04 -1.18 -8.09
CA LYS A 102 5.18 -0.58 -8.83
C LYS A 102 4.78 -0.07 -10.21
N GLN A 103 3.97 -0.83 -10.95
CA GLN A 103 3.50 -0.40 -12.27
C GLN A 103 2.55 0.79 -12.19
N LEU A 104 1.64 0.77 -11.21
CA LEU A 104 0.75 1.89 -10.97
C LEU A 104 1.54 3.16 -10.65
N HIS A 105 2.49 3.08 -9.72
CA HIS A 105 3.40 4.18 -9.38
C HIS A 105 4.11 4.75 -10.61
N LYS A 106 4.63 3.91 -11.50
CA LYS A 106 5.25 4.38 -12.76
C LYS A 106 4.28 5.16 -13.64
N ARG A 107 3.00 4.76 -13.69
CA ARG A 107 1.97 5.38 -14.56
C ARG A 107 1.37 6.66 -13.97
N THR A 108 1.26 6.75 -12.65
CA THR A 108 0.53 7.84 -11.98
C THR A 108 1.45 8.89 -11.37
N CYS A 109 2.66 8.50 -10.97
CA CYS A 109 3.56 9.30 -10.13
C CYS A 109 4.88 9.63 -10.80
N LYS A 110 5.36 8.82 -11.75
CA LYS A 110 6.54 9.13 -12.57
C LYS A 110 6.18 9.90 -13.84
N ILE A 111 5.25 10.84 -13.75
CA ILE A 111 5.17 11.94 -14.72
C ILE A 111 5.90 13.09 -14.04
N PRO A 112 7.07 13.55 -14.54
CA PRO A 112 7.72 14.71 -13.98
C PRO A 112 6.72 15.87 -14.07
N GLN A 113 6.31 16.41 -12.92
CA GLN A 113 5.73 17.75 -12.90
C GLN A 113 6.84 18.65 -13.43
N TYR A 114 6.53 19.34 -14.53
CA TYR A 114 7.33 20.33 -15.25
C TYR A 114 8.59 20.83 -14.52
N GLN A 115 9.74 20.72 -15.20
CA GLN A 115 10.92 21.54 -14.95
C GLN A 115 10.56 23.04 -15.05
#